data_AF-A0A831W4S1-F1
#
_entry.id   AF-A0A831W4S1-F1
#
_cell.length_a   1.000
_cell.length_b   1.000
_cell.length_c   1.000
_cell.angle_alpha   90.00
_cell.angle_beta   90.00
_cell.angle_gamma   90.00
#
_symmetry.space_group_name_H-M   'P 1'
#
loop_
_entity.id
_entity.type
_entity.pdbx_description
1 polymer ?
#
loop_
_entity_poly.entity_id
_entity_poly.type
_entity_poly.pdbx_seq_one_letter_code
_entity_poly.pdbx_strand_id
1 'polypeptide(L)'
;MRTPKGIRDNLSFLTAEAAGQVTGLRAFLRHGGRAAAKRMLERSGYSRNLKLRIQEGCLKTVMAAGGGEVDLLSLRAMETVAADLERITRYCRDCVQQVQGLPGRRLPGRKRVRRMLRRVLRGIGLIDAAVAGNDIRLALRIGRVQHRLQRECGRLRRRHMRRLRRGRGVEGAVAGLFLAHYLEQMGGALLSISESVISANLGQPVSIDRYRSMKASIRRLQGPGDGKQADLSFEPIAETRSGSAIAGIGAAGSGYVAIYKDGVKRKLKEERQGVENWHQIFPGLAPRILDYRKNGRSASLLIEHLAGLTFEQILLHESEALLQQALAALRRTLRSIWRETRVRRPVAAGYMEQLTSRLAQVYAIHPEFQLGGSRIGRLRLPSLQGLIDRAQTLEQGLPAPFSVYIHGDFNLDNIIFDPGTGRINFIDLHRSRYMDYVQDVSVFMVSVYRLQILDLARRRRILRLSRAFHRFARKTARRRGDDTFEIRLALGLARSFITSTRFILDKSLARAMFLRGRYLIEQVVDTDPAKAAGFRLPVKELFIA
;
A
#
# COMPACT_ATOMS: atom_id res chain seq x y z
N MET A 1 -0.75 26.80 6.35
CA MET A 1 -0.92 26.20 5.01
C MET A 1 -1.02 27.33 4.02
N ARG A 2 -0.52 27.19 2.78
CA ARG A 2 -0.72 28.24 1.75
C ARG A 2 -2.11 28.08 1.15
N THR A 3 -3.11 28.71 1.77
CA THR A 3 -4.50 28.65 1.31
C THR A 3 -4.99 30.02 0.84
N PRO A 4 -5.69 30.10 -0.31
CA PRO A 4 -6.32 31.33 -0.78
C PRO A 4 -7.22 31.96 0.28
N LYS A 5 -7.22 33.30 0.36
CA LYS A 5 -7.98 34.06 1.36
C LYS A 5 -9.47 33.70 1.37
N GLY A 6 -10.11 33.62 0.21
CA GLY A 6 -11.53 33.26 0.12
C GLY A 6 -11.87 31.87 0.69
N ILE A 7 -10.95 30.91 0.58
CA ILE A 7 -11.14 29.57 1.17
C ILE A 7 -11.03 29.64 2.69
N ARG A 8 -10.00 30.34 3.19
CA ARG A 8 -9.76 30.53 4.62
C ARG A 8 -10.90 31.26 5.33
N ASP A 9 -11.42 32.33 4.74
CA ASP A 9 -12.51 33.11 5.32
C ASP A 9 -13.81 32.27 5.42
N ASN A 10 -14.16 31.55 4.35
CA ASN A 10 -15.29 30.61 4.37
C ASN A 10 -15.10 29.48 5.39
N LEU A 11 -13.88 28.99 5.56
CA LEU A 11 -13.56 27.98 6.58
C LEU A 11 -13.78 28.52 7.98
N SER A 12 -13.31 29.73 8.29
CA SER A 12 -13.54 30.37 9.60
C SER A 12 -15.04 30.57 9.88
N PHE A 13 -15.82 30.99 8.88
CA PHE A 13 -17.28 31.05 9.03
C PHE A 13 -17.91 29.68 9.30
N LEU A 14 -17.41 28.62 8.66
CA LEU A 14 -17.91 27.26 8.86
C LEU A 14 -17.51 26.70 10.23
N THR A 15 -16.29 26.96 10.71
CA THR A 15 -15.82 26.65 12.06
C THR A 15 -16.73 27.32 13.09
N ALA A 16 -17.02 28.62 12.91
CA ALA A 16 -17.90 29.38 13.79
C ALA A 16 -19.34 28.84 13.79
N GLU A 17 -19.91 28.52 12.62
CA GLU A 17 -21.25 27.94 12.52
C GLU A 17 -21.31 26.56 13.19
N ALA A 18 -20.31 25.71 12.99
CA ALA A 18 -20.25 24.41 13.65
C ALA A 18 -20.17 24.53 15.18
N ALA A 19 -19.34 25.45 15.68
CA ALA A 19 -19.29 25.76 17.11
C ALA A 19 -20.63 26.30 17.63
N GLY A 20 -21.31 27.14 16.84
CA GLY A 20 -22.65 27.66 17.10
C GLY A 20 -23.69 26.54 17.23
N GLN A 21 -23.74 25.60 16.28
CA GLN A 21 -24.67 24.46 16.30
C GLN A 21 -24.43 23.53 17.49
N VAL A 22 -23.18 23.23 17.83
CA VAL A 22 -22.86 22.41 19.01
C VAL A 22 -23.25 23.15 20.31
N THR A 23 -23.05 24.47 20.36
CA THR A 23 -23.50 25.31 21.50
C THR A 23 -25.02 25.34 21.60
N GLY A 24 -25.72 25.49 20.48
CA GLY A 24 -27.17 25.40 20.37
C GLY A 24 -27.71 24.08 20.89
N LEU A 25 -27.11 22.95 20.47
CA LEU A 25 -27.50 21.62 20.96
C LEU A 25 -27.33 21.51 22.48
N ARG A 26 -26.22 22.03 23.02
CA ARG A 26 -25.99 22.02 24.48
C ARG A 26 -27.01 22.85 25.25
N ALA A 27 -27.47 23.97 24.68
CA ALA A 27 -28.50 24.83 25.26
C ALA A 27 -29.88 24.17 25.16
N PHE A 28 -30.22 23.60 24.01
CA PHE A 28 -31.44 22.82 23.80
C PHE A 28 -31.55 21.65 24.79
N LEU A 29 -30.48 20.88 24.99
CA LEU A 29 -30.46 19.79 25.99
C LEU A 29 -30.55 20.27 27.44
N ARG A 30 -30.32 21.57 27.72
CA ARG A 30 -30.51 22.17 29.05
C ARG A 30 -31.96 22.59 29.25
N HIS A 31 -32.52 23.31 28.28
CA HIS A 31 -33.74 24.10 28.43
C HIS A 31 -34.96 23.53 27.70
N GLY A 32 -34.78 22.63 26.73
CA GLY A 32 -35.87 21.91 26.05
C GLY A 32 -36.73 22.73 25.06
N GLY A 33 -36.40 24.01 24.82
CA GLY A 33 -37.25 24.94 24.06
C GLY A 33 -37.55 24.54 22.62
N ARG A 34 -38.83 24.60 22.21
CA ARG A 34 -39.31 24.32 20.84
C ARG A 34 -38.74 25.28 19.80
N ALA A 35 -38.75 26.57 20.07
CA ALA A 35 -38.22 27.59 19.17
C ALA A 35 -36.71 27.44 18.91
N ALA A 36 -35.93 27.08 19.94
CA ALA A 36 -34.50 26.83 19.79
C ALA A 36 -34.22 25.64 18.85
N ALA A 37 -35.02 24.58 18.98
CA ALA A 37 -34.88 23.40 18.15
C ALA A 37 -35.28 23.64 16.69
N LYS A 38 -36.38 24.36 16.43
CA LYS A 38 -36.80 24.75 15.07
C LYS A 38 -35.71 25.54 14.34
N ARG A 39 -35.16 26.58 14.99
CA ARG A 39 -34.05 27.38 14.43
C ARG A 39 -32.81 26.56 14.07
N MET A 40 -32.47 25.53 14.84
CA MET A 40 -31.33 24.67 14.54
C MET A 40 -31.56 23.77 13.31
N LEU A 41 -32.79 23.28 13.14
CA LEU A 41 -33.16 22.44 11.99
C LEU A 41 -33.19 23.25 10.69
N GLU A 42 -33.71 24.48 10.74
CA GLU A 42 -33.81 25.40 9.58
C GLU A 42 -32.44 25.91 9.11
N ARG A 43 -31.44 26.00 10.00
CA ARG A 43 -30.07 26.43 9.66
C ARG A 43 -29.22 25.41 8.87
N SER A 44 -29.82 24.38 8.29
CA SER A 44 -29.09 23.33 7.55
C SER A 44 -28.44 23.80 6.24
N GLY A 45 -29.04 24.77 5.55
CA GLY A 45 -28.55 25.28 4.27
C GLY A 45 -27.25 26.07 4.37
N TYR A 46 -27.05 26.81 5.46
CA TYR A 46 -25.91 27.73 5.60
C TYR A 46 -24.57 26.98 5.67
N SER A 47 -24.44 25.97 6.54
CA SER A 47 -23.21 25.18 6.64
C SER A 47 -22.91 24.37 5.37
N ARG A 48 -23.96 23.91 4.66
CA ARG A 48 -23.84 23.25 3.35
C ARG A 48 -23.29 24.20 2.30
N ASN A 49 -23.80 25.43 2.23
CA ASN A 49 -23.35 26.44 1.27
C ASN A 49 -21.89 26.85 1.50
N LEU A 50 -21.49 27.03 2.76
CA LEU A 50 -20.09 27.32 3.10
C LEU A 50 -19.14 26.19 2.66
N LYS A 51 -19.52 24.93 2.90
CA LYS A 51 -18.76 23.77 2.42
C LYS A 51 -18.62 23.78 0.89
N LEU A 52 -19.72 23.99 0.16
CA LEU A 52 -19.70 24.02 -1.31
C LEU A 52 -18.79 25.15 -1.83
N ARG A 53 -18.87 26.36 -1.26
CA ARG A 53 -17.98 27.47 -1.63
C ARG A 53 -16.50 27.15 -1.41
N ILE A 54 -16.16 26.43 -0.33
CA ILE A 54 -14.79 25.98 -0.08
C ILE A 54 -14.34 24.99 -1.16
N GLN A 55 -15.17 23.99 -1.49
CA GLN A 55 -14.86 22.98 -2.52
C GLN A 55 -14.71 23.62 -3.91
N GLU A 56 -15.63 24.52 -4.30
CA GLU A 56 -15.54 25.28 -5.54
C GLU A 56 -14.28 26.16 -5.57
N GLY A 57 -13.92 26.78 -4.45
CA GLY A 57 -12.70 27.56 -4.31
C GLY A 57 -11.44 26.70 -4.50
N CYS A 58 -11.41 25.51 -3.89
CA CYS A 58 -10.31 24.54 -4.07
C CYS A 58 -10.18 24.13 -5.54
N LEU A 59 -11.28 23.74 -6.19
CA LEU A 59 -11.30 23.35 -7.60
C LEU A 59 -10.80 24.48 -8.52
N LYS A 60 -11.31 25.70 -8.33
CA LYS A 60 -10.87 26.87 -9.10
C LYS A 60 -9.37 27.14 -8.94
N THR A 61 -8.85 26.95 -7.73
CA THR A 61 -7.41 27.12 -7.46
C THR A 61 -6.56 26.09 -8.22
N VAL A 62 -7.02 24.83 -8.26
CA VAL A 62 -6.35 23.77 -9.03
C VAL A 62 -6.39 24.05 -10.52
N MET A 63 -7.55 24.45 -11.05
CA MET A 63 -7.72 24.75 -12.49
C MET A 63 -6.91 25.96 -12.93
N ALA A 64 -6.89 27.04 -12.13
CA ALA A 64 -6.18 28.27 -12.45
C ALA A 64 -4.66 28.12 -12.46
N ALA A 65 -4.12 27.09 -11.80
CA ALA A 65 -2.68 26.90 -11.73
C ALA A 65 -2.04 26.38 -13.03
N GLY A 66 -2.81 25.79 -13.96
CA GLY A 66 -2.35 25.48 -15.31
C GLY A 66 -1.04 24.66 -15.42
N GLY A 67 -0.64 23.92 -14.37
CA GLY A 67 0.62 23.18 -14.29
C GLY A 67 1.70 23.78 -13.37
N GLY A 68 1.46 24.93 -12.74
CA GLY A 68 2.33 25.50 -11.70
C GLY A 68 2.25 24.78 -10.35
N GLU A 69 3.16 25.09 -9.43
CA GLU A 69 3.17 24.51 -8.07
C GLU A 69 1.93 24.89 -7.27
N VAL A 70 1.04 23.92 -7.04
CA VAL A 70 -0.09 24.03 -6.12
C VAL A 70 0.13 23.10 -4.95
N ASP A 71 -0.07 23.60 -3.73
CA ASP A 71 -0.14 22.78 -2.54
C ASP A 71 -1.47 22.00 -2.49
N LEU A 72 -1.55 20.95 -3.31
CA LEU A 72 -2.73 20.09 -3.47
C LEU A 72 -3.15 19.44 -2.16
N LEU A 73 -2.20 19.14 -1.27
CA LEU A 73 -2.49 18.52 0.01
C LEU A 73 -3.12 19.50 0.98
N SER A 74 -2.67 20.76 1.01
CA SER A 74 -3.37 21.81 1.76
C SER A 74 -4.80 22.02 1.24
N LEU A 75 -5.02 22.04 -0.08
CA LEU A 75 -6.37 22.16 -0.64
C LEU A 75 -7.27 20.97 -0.27
N ARG A 76 -6.77 19.73 -0.40
CA ARG A 76 -7.50 18.51 0.04
C ARG A 76 -7.78 18.51 1.54
N ALA A 77 -6.86 19.02 2.35
CA ALA A 77 -7.09 19.17 3.78
C ALA A 77 -8.23 20.15 4.04
N MET A 78 -8.32 21.28 3.33
CA MET A 78 -9.42 22.24 3.49
C MET A 78 -10.77 21.61 3.12
N GLU A 79 -10.83 20.83 2.03
CA GLU A 79 -12.06 20.12 1.64
C GLU A 79 -12.50 19.12 2.71
N THR A 80 -11.58 18.32 3.24
CA THR A 80 -11.89 17.36 4.30
C THR A 80 -12.35 18.07 5.56
N VAL A 81 -11.66 19.14 5.98
CA VAL A 81 -12.04 19.92 7.16
C VAL A 81 -13.44 20.51 7.01
N ALA A 82 -13.75 21.07 5.85
CA ALA A 82 -15.07 21.63 5.56
C ALA A 82 -16.17 20.55 5.57
N ALA A 83 -15.90 19.40 4.94
CA ALA A 83 -16.83 18.28 4.93
C ALA A 83 -17.12 17.76 6.35
N ASP A 84 -16.10 17.63 7.20
CA ASP A 84 -16.24 17.16 8.57
C ASP A 84 -16.92 18.15 9.51
N LEU A 85 -16.66 19.45 9.35
CA LEU A 85 -17.39 20.49 10.08
C LEU A 85 -18.88 20.47 9.73
N GLU A 86 -19.23 20.34 8.45
CA GLU A 86 -20.62 20.20 8.04
C GLU A 86 -21.26 18.92 8.59
N ARG A 87 -20.54 17.78 8.56
CA ARG A 87 -20.99 16.52 9.21
C ARG A 87 -21.30 16.73 10.69
N ILE A 88 -20.44 17.44 11.43
CA ILE A 88 -20.70 17.77 12.85
C ILE A 88 -21.99 18.59 12.99
N THR A 89 -22.26 19.56 12.11
CA THR A 89 -23.51 20.34 12.14
C THR A 89 -24.74 19.46 11.90
N ARG A 90 -24.62 18.46 11.01
CA ARG A 90 -25.67 17.50 10.72
C ARG A 90 -25.98 16.61 11.92
N TYR A 91 -24.95 16.03 12.54
CA TYR A 91 -25.11 15.24 13.76
C TYR A 91 -25.72 16.05 14.92
N CYS A 92 -25.50 17.37 14.97
CA CYS A 92 -26.20 18.22 15.94
C CYS A 92 -27.72 18.24 15.69
N ARG A 93 -28.15 18.36 14.42
CA ARG A 93 -29.56 18.33 14.03
C ARG A 93 -30.18 16.97 14.28
N ASP A 94 -29.48 15.89 13.95
CA ASP A 94 -29.95 14.53 14.20
C ASP A 94 -30.18 14.30 15.71
N CYS A 95 -29.30 14.84 16.57
CA CYS A 95 -29.50 14.81 18.02
C CYS A 95 -30.75 15.60 18.47
N VAL A 96 -31.05 16.74 17.83
CA VAL A 96 -32.26 17.51 18.12
C VAL A 96 -33.51 16.71 17.75
N GLN A 97 -33.54 16.12 16.55
CA GLN A 97 -34.67 15.30 16.09
C GLN A 97 -34.95 14.13 17.04
N GLN A 98 -33.91 13.39 17.45
CA GLN A 98 -34.04 12.27 18.38
C GLN A 98 -34.63 12.67 19.74
N VAL A 99 -34.32 13.87 20.24
CA VAL A 99 -34.81 14.34 21.54
C VAL A 99 -36.19 15.02 21.42
N GLN A 100 -36.51 15.63 20.28
CA GLN A 100 -37.83 16.20 20.03
C GLN A 100 -38.94 15.16 20.00
N GLY A 101 -38.65 13.95 19.49
CA GLY A 101 -39.60 12.84 19.45
C GLY A 101 -39.87 12.18 20.80
N LEU A 102 -39.18 12.58 21.87
CA LEU A 102 -39.37 11.98 23.21
C LEU A 102 -40.55 12.62 23.96
N PRO A 103 -41.39 11.81 24.66
CA PRO A 103 -42.38 12.32 25.59
C PRO A 103 -41.75 13.23 26.66
N GLY A 104 -42.22 14.48 26.74
CA GLY A 104 -41.67 15.48 27.65
C GLY A 104 -40.18 15.83 27.44
N ARG A 105 -39.56 15.41 26.32
CA ARG A 105 -38.15 15.69 25.96
C ARG A 105 -37.14 15.26 27.03
N ARG A 106 -37.50 14.26 27.84
CA ARG A 106 -36.70 13.81 28.98
C ARG A 106 -35.61 12.84 28.55
N LEU A 107 -34.48 13.36 28.10
CA LEU A 107 -33.30 12.55 27.79
C LEU A 107 -32.55 12.10 29.06
N PRO A 108 -32.45 10.78 29.34
CA PRO A 108 -31.64 10.31 30.45
C PRO A 108 -30.15 10.53 30.21
N GLY A 109 -29.44 11.04 31.21
CA GLY A 109 -28.01 11.29 31.08
C GLY A 109 -27.63 12.57 30.33
N ARG A 110 -28.59 13.50 30.10
CA ARG A 110 -28.37 14.81 29.47
C ARG A 110 -27.13 15.57 29.96
N LYS A 111 -26.82 15.52 31.26
CA LYS A 111 -25.61 16.15 31.85
C LYS A 111 -24.31 15.59 31.26
N ARG A 112 -24.25 14.27 31.01
CA ARG A 112 -23.08 13.60 30.43
C ARG A 112 -22.91 13.94 28.95
N VAL A 113 -24.01 13.91 28.19
CA VAL A 113 -24.01 14.35 26.78
C VAL A 113 -23.53 15.79 26.65
N ARG A 114 -24.05 16.72 27.47
CA ARG A 114 -23.59 18.12 27.48
C ARG A 114 -22.11 18.27 27.81
N ARG A 115 -21.53 17.41 28.66
CA ARG A 115 -20.09 17.39 28.95
C ARG A 115 -19.27 16.89 27.76
N MET A 116 -19.76 15.90 27.03
CA MET A 116 -19.11 15.40 25.81
C MET A 116 -19.14 16.45 24.70
N LEU A 117 -20.27 17.14 24.50
CA LEU A 117 -20.37 18.26 23.55
C LEU A 117 -19.41 19.42 23.89
N ARG A 118 -19.12 19.67 25.18
CA ARG A 118 -18.04 20.61 25.56
C ARG A 118 -16.67 20.17 25.06
N ARG A 119 -16.40 18.86 24.99
CA ARG A 119 -15.15 18.33 24.42
C ARG A 119 -15.10 18.54 22.91
N VAL A 120 -16.22 18.32 22.22
CA VAL A 120 -16.37 18.61 20.78
C VAL A 120 -16.09 20.09 20.50
N LEU A 121 -16.71 21.01 21.24
CA LEU A 121 -16.46 22.46 21.12
C LEU A 121 -14.99 22.83 21.28
N ARG A 122 -14.31 22.25 22.27
CA ARG A 122 -12.87 22.47 22.46
C ARG A 122 -12.02 21.91 21.32
N GLY A 123 -12.48 20.87 20.62
CA GLY A 123 -11.81 20.38 19.42
C GLY A 123 -11.98 21.35 18.26
N ILE A 124 -13.22 21.80 18.03
CA ILE A 124 -13.56 22.77 16.97
C ILE A 124 -12.77 24.06 17.14
N GLY A 125 -12.70 24.60 18.36
CA GLY A 125 -11.99 25.85 18.64
C GLY A 125 -10.46 25.82 18.46
N LEU A 126 -9.87 24.65 18.15
CA LEU A 126 -8.44 24.55 17.82
C LEU A 126 -8.19 24.48 16.30
N ILE A 127 -9.24 24.34 15.47
CA ILE A 127 -9.11 24.07 14.03
C ILE A 127 -8.44 25.23 13.31
N ASP A 128 -8.97 26.45 13.46
CA ASP A 128 -8.46 27.61 12.72
C ASP A 128 -6.98 27.87 13.04
N ALA A 129 -6.60 27.78 14.31
CA ALA A 129 -5.20 27.92 14.75
C ALA A 129 -4.30 26.79 14.21
N ALA A 130 -4.78 25.54 14.20
CA ALA A 130 -4.02 24.40 13.68
C ALA A 130 -3.77 24.52 12.16
N VAL A 131 -4.77 25.00 11.42
CA VAL A 131 -4.70 25.20 9.96
C VAL A 131 -3.83 26.40 9.60
N ALA A 132 -4.03 27.54 10.28
CA ALA A 132 -3.29 28.76 10.00
C ALA A 132 -1.81 28.63 10.35
N GLY A 133 -1.50 28.10 11.54
CA GLY A 133 -0.15 28.02 12.07
C GLY A 133 0.65 26.77 11.67
N ASN A 134 0.10 25.87 10.84
CA ASN A 134 0.69 24.56 10.57
C ASN A 134 1.05 23.77 11.85
N ASP A 135 0.27 23.98 12.93
CA ASP A 135 0.64 23.47 14.24
C ASP A 135 0.16 22.02 14.42
N ILE A 136 1.09 21.09 14.18
CA ILE A 136 0.88 19.65 14.40
C ILE A 136 0.50 19.34 15.86
N ARG A 137 0.99 20.11 16.85
CA ARG A 137 0.64 19.89 18.26
C ARG A 137 -0.83 20.21 18.50
N LEU A 138 -1.35 21.27 17.90
CA LEU A 138 -2.78 21.59 17.93
C LEU A 138 -3.61 20.55 17.20
N ALA A 139 -3.19 20.12 16.00
CA ALA A 139 -3.87 19.04 15.27
C ALA A 139 -3.97 17.77 16.13
N LEU A 140 -2.88 17.31 16.74
CA LEU A 140 -2.89 16.16 17.65
C LEU A 140 -3.84 16.33 18.85
N ARG A 141 -4.02 17.56 19.36
CA ARG A 141 -4.99 17.84 20.43
C ARG A 141 -6.44 17.70 19.94
N ILE A 142 -6.72 18.08 18.69
CA ILE A 142 -8.04 17.85 18.05
C ILE A 142 -8.32 16.35 18.00
N GLY A 143 -7.41 15.54 17.45
CA GLY A 143 -7.60 14.08 17.33
C GLY A 143 -7.77 13.36 18.67
N ARG A 144 -7.12 13.84 19.75
CA ARG A 144 -7.30 13.29 21.12
C ARG A 144 -8.74 13.38 21.64
N VAL A 145 -9.60 14.23 21.07
CA VAL A 145 -11.01 14.33 21.45
C VAL A 145 -11.75 13.02 21.14
N GLN A 146 -11.43 12.36 20.03
CA GLN A 146 -12.04 11.09 19.59
C GLN A 146 -11.93 10.01 20.66
N HIS A 147 -10.72 9.69 21.13
CA HIS A 147 -10.52 8.61 22.10
C HIS A 147 -11.27 8.85 23.41
N ARG A 148 -11.32 10.11 23.84
CA ARG A 148 -12.04 10.52 25.04
C ARG A 148 -13.55 10.36 24.88
N LEU A 149 -14.10 10.75 23.73
CA LEU A 149 -15.51 10.57 23.41
C LEU A 149 -15.88 9.11 23.28
N GLN A 150 -15.10 8.31 22.55
CA GLN A 150 -15.34 6.88 22.37
C GLN A 150 -15.44 6.13 23.71
N ARG A 151 -14.53 6.40 24.66
CA ARG A 151 -14.58 5.83 26.01
C ARG A 151 -15.86 6.24 26.77
N GLU A 152 -16.25 7.52 26.71
CA GLU A 152 -17.46 8.01 27.39
C GLU A 152 -18.75 7.48 26.71
N CYS A 153 -18.82 7.46 25.38
CA CYS A 153 -19.91 6.87 24.60
C CYS A 153 -20.08 5.39 24.92
N GLY A 154 -18.99 4.61 25.01
CA GLY A 154 -19.05 3.20 25.39
C GLY A 154 -19.66 2.98 26.77
N ARG A 155 -19.35 3.85 27.74
CA ARG A 155 -19.98 3.81 29.08
C ARG A 155 -21.47 4.18 29.00
N LEU A 156 -21.83 5.18 28.18
CA LEU A 156 -23.20 5.62 27.98
C LEU A 156 -24.06 4.53 27.32
N ARG A 157 -23.56 3.90 26.26
CA ARG A 157 -24.21 2.75 25.58
C ARG A 157 -24.50 1.61 26.54
N ARG A 158 -23.51 1.14 27.30
CA ARG A 158 -23.70 0.07 28.30
C ARG A 158 -24.79 0.41 29.31
N ARG A 159 -24.89 1.67 29.71
CA ARG A 159 -25.95 2.12 30.64
C ARG A 159 -27.33 2.07 29.99
N HIS A 160 -27.49 2.54 28.76
CA HIS A 160 -28.78 2.51 28.07
C HIS A 160 -29.20 1.08 27.71
N MET A 161 -28.27 0.22 27.30
CA MET A 161 -28.55 -1.22 27.09
C MET A 161 -29.07 -1.90 28.35
N ARG A 162 -28.50 -1.60 29.53
CA ARG A 162 -29.03 -2.12 30.80
C ARG A 162 -30.43 -1.61 31.13
N ARG A 163 -30.80 -0.40 30.69
CA ARG A 163 -32.16 0.13 30.88
C ARG A 163 -33.16 -0.55 29.97
N LEU A 164 -32.79 -0.78 28.70
CA LEU A 164 -33.59 -1.52 27.73
C LEU A 164 -33.89 -2.93 28.23
N ARG A 165 -32.87 -3.66 28.69
CA ARG A 165 -33.03 -5.00 29.28
C ARG A 165 -33.95 -5.06 30.51
N ARG A 166 -34.17 -3.92 31.18
CA ARG A 166 -35.03 -3.81 32.37
C ARG A 166 -36.41 -3.21 32.06
N GLY A 167 -36.73 -2.95 30.79
CA GLY A 167 -38.00 -2.34 30.38
C GLY A 167 -38.20 -0.87 30.82
N ARG A 168 -37.18 -0.19 31.36
CA ARG A 168 -37.36 1.14 32.00
C ARG A 168 -37.08 2.31 31.06
N GLY A 169 -38.15 2.98 30.62
CA GLY A 169 -38.08 4.19 29.80
C GLY A 169 -37.36 3.92 28.49
N VAL A 170 -37.97 3.04 27.69
CA VAL A 170 -37.43 2.46 26.45
C VAL A 170 -37.08 3.55 25.44
N GLU A 171 -38.00 4.48 25.16
CA GLU A 171 -37.81 5.55 24.16
C GLU A 171 -36.60 6.42 24.53
N GLY A 172 -36.51 6.85 25.79
CA GLY A 172 -35.37 7.63 26.28
C GLY A 172 -34.06 6.85 26.29
N ALA A 173 -34.10 5.52 26.40
CA ALA A 173 -32.92 4.68 26.28
C ALA A 173 -32.47 4.54 24.81
N VAL A 174 -33.41 4.37 23.87
CA VAL A 174 -33.16 4.35 22.42
C VAL A 174 -32.56 5.68 21.96
N ALA A 175 -33.18 6.82 22.29
CA ALA A 175 -32.63 8.14 21.96
C ALA A 175 -31.23 8.35 22.58
N GLY A 176 -31.00 7.83 23.79
CA GLY A 176 -29.68 7.85 24.42
C GLY A 176 -28.61 7.05 23.68
N LEU A 177 -28.98 5.94 23.03
CA LEU A 177 -28.08 5.17 22.16
C LEU A 177 -27.72 5.94 20.89
N PHE A 178 -28.71 6.54 20.22
CA PHE A 178 -28.47 7.37 19.04
C PHE A 178 -27.58 8.58 19.35
N LEU A 179 -27.84 9.28 20.46
CA LEU A 179 -26.97 10.39 20.88
C LEU A 179 -25.55 9.92 21.20
N ALA A 180 -25.38 8.75 21.80
CA ALA A 180 -24.04 8.18 22.02
C ALA A 180 -23.34 7.87 20.69
N HIS A 181 -24.07 7.39 19.69
CA HIS A 181 -23.55 7.14 18.35
C HIS A 181 -23.15 8.46 17.65
N TYR A 182 -24.03 9.46 17.59
CA TYR A 182 -23.72 10.74 16.96
C TYR A 182 -22.54 11.47 17.61
N LEU A 183 -22.39 11.37 18.94
CA LEU A 183 -21.22 11.92 19.64
C LEU A 183 -19.92 11.18 19.31
N GLU A 184 -20.00 9.86 19.05
CA GLU A 184 -18.85 9.09 18.57
C GLU A 184 -18.49 9.50 17.14
N GLN A 185 -19.48 9.72 16.27
CA GLN A 185 -19.28 10.21 14.91
C GLN A 185 -18.68 11.63 14.88
N MET A 186 -19.13 12.54 15.73
CA MET A 186 -18.48 13.86 15.91
C MET A 186 -17.01 13.73 16.33
N GLY A 187 -16.70 12.74 17.18
CA GLY A 187 -15.32 12.41 17.53
C GLY A 187 -14.51 11.89 16.34
N GLY A 188 -15.10 11.04 15.50
CA GLY A 188 -14.51 10.56 14.25
C GLY A 188 -14.21 11.69 13.26
N ALA A 189 -15.17 12.62 13.07
CA ALA A 189 -14.96 13.80 12.24
C ALA A 189 -13.79 14.67 12.73
N LEU A 190 -13.67 14.90 14.04
CA LEU A 190 -12.51 15.62 14.61
C LEU A 190 -11.18 14.87 14.41
N LEU A 191 -11.19 13.53 14.44
CA LEU A 191 -9.99 12.74 14.13
C LEU A 191 -9.60 12.91 12.66
N SER A 192 -10.55 12.82 11.74
CA SER A 192 -10.30 12.99 10.30
C SER A 192 -9.80 14.40 9.96
N ILE A 193 -10.34 15.45 10.61
CA ILE A 193 -9.82 16.82 10.56
C ILE A 193 -8.36 16.86 11.00
N SER A 194 -8.04 16.26 12.16
CA SER A 194 -6.67 16.22 12.68
C SER A 194 -5.71 15.54 11.72
N GLU A 195 -6.09 14.41 11.13
CA GLU A 195 -5.23 13.64 10.22
C GLU A 195 -5.00 14.39 8.90
N SER A 196 -6.02 15.07 8.40
CA SER A 196 -5.92 15.90 7.20
C SER A 196 -4.97 17.08 7.41
N VAL A 197 -5.06 17.75 8.56
CA VAL A 197 -4.15 18.86 8.90
C VAL A 197 -2.72 18.38 9.06
N ILE A 198 -2.51 17.23 9.73
CA ILE A 198 -1.18 16.63 9.85
C ILE A 198 -0.63 16.26 8.47
N SER A 199 -1.45 15.66 7.62
CA SER A 199 -1.05 15.22 6.28
C SER A 199 -0.61 16.39 5.39
N ALA A 200 -1.36 17.49 5.40
CA ALA A 200 -0.97 18.71 4.69
C ALA A 200 0.34 19.30 5.23
N ASN A 201 0.52 19.35 6.56
CA ASN A 201 1.76 19.85 7.15
C ASN A 201 2.99 18.98 6.84
N LEU A 202 2.79 17.67 6.62
CA LEU A 202 3.87 16.72 6.31
C LEU A 202 4.11 16.53 4.81
N GLY A 203 3.25 17.08 3.95
CA GLY A 203 3.32 16.84 2.50
C GLY A 203 2.99 15.40 2.08
N GLN A 204 2.32 14.61 2.93
CA GLN A 204 1.93 13.23 2.61
C GLN A 204 0.74 12.73 3.46
N PRO A 205 -0.11 11.82 2.94
CA PRO A 205 -1.21 11.22 3.71
C PRO A 205 -0.74 10.40 4.92
N VAL A 206 -1.10 10.84 6.13
CA VAL A 206 -0.64 10.23 7.39
C VAL A 206 -1.74 10.20 8.45
N SER A 207 -1.96 9.03 9.06
CA SER A 207 -2.79 8.88 10.26
C SER A 207 -2.07 9.30 11.53
N ILE A 208 -2.80 9.60 12.63
CA ILE A 208 -2.16 9.99 13.89
C ILE A 208 -1.24 8.89 14.43
N ASP A 209 -1.64 7.63 14.32
CA ASP A 209 -0.84 6.51 14.82
C ASP A 209 0.42 6.33 13.98
N ARG A 210 0.34 6.52 12.65
CA ARG A 210 1.50 6.53 11.74
C ARG A 210 2.45 7.66 12.11
N TYR A 211 1.96 8.89 12.30
CA TYR A 211 2.79 10.03 12.72
C TYR A 211 3.55 9.76 14.03
N ARG A 212 2.89 9.16 15.03
CA ARG A 212 3.53 8.81 16.29
C ARG A 212 4.63 7.76 16.11
N SER A 213 4.37 6.76 15.27
CA SER A 213 5.33 5.71 14.95
C SER A 213 6.57 6.29 14.25
N MET A 214 6.33 7.12 13.23
CA MET A 214 7.35 7.89 12.50
C MET A 214 8.23 8.72 13.44
N LYS A 215 7.62 9.54 14.31
CA LYS A 215 8.36 10.36 15.28
C LYS A 215 9.17 9.54 16.27
N ALA A 216 8.67 8.36 16.66
CA ALA A 216 9.40 7.46 17.54
C ALA A 216 10.62 6.83 16.85
N SER A 217 10.55 6.57 15.54
CA SER A 217 11.67 6.09 14.73
C SER A 217 12.76 7.14 14.55
N ILE A 218 12.41 8.40 14.25
CA ILE A 218 13.40 9.51 14.18
C ILE A 218 14.18 9.64 15.48
N ARG A 219 13.48 9.68 16.63
CA ARG A 219 14.13 9.80 17.95
C ARG A 219 15.13 8.69 18.23
N ARG A 220 14.88 7.49 17.69
CA ARG A 220 15.78 6.35 17.86
C ARG A 220 17.03 6.49 16.98
N LEU A 221 16.87 6.96 15.74
CA LEU A 221 17.99 7.23 14.83
C LEU A 221 18.88 8.36 15.32
N GLN A 222 18.29 9.40 15.92
CA GLN A 222 19.01 10.53 16.48
C GLN A 222 19.86 10.12 17.72
N GLY A 223 19.39 9.15 18.52
CA GLY A 223 20.08 8.75 19.75
C GLY A 223 19.99 9.81 20.86
N PRO A 224 20.40 9.48 22.11
CA PRO A 224 20.47 10.44 23.21
C PRO A 224 21.79 11.22 23.12
N GLY A 225 21.78 12.40 22.48
CA GLY A 225 22.96 13.26 22.37
C GLY A 225 22.59 14.72 22.14
N ASP A 226 23.25 15.62 22.86
CA ASP A 226 23.01 17.06 22.91
C ASP A 226 23.45 17.80 21.62
N GLY A 227 22.59 18.71 21.15
CA GLY A 227 23.04 20.02 20.68
C GLY A 227 23.24 20.27 19.17
N LYS A 228 23.55 19.27 18.34
CA LYS A 228 23.67 19.48 16.86
C LYS A 228 23.22 18.24 16.08
N GLN A 229 21.92 17.94 16.11
CA GLN A 229 21.33 16.94 15.22
C GLN A 229 20.70 17.63 14.03
N ALA A 230 21.04 17.18 12.82
CA ALA A 230 20.30 17.57 11.64
C ALA A 230 18.81 17.24 11.86
N ASP A 231 17.93 18.19 11.53
CA ASP A 231 16.48 17.98 11.56
C ASP A 231 16.14 16.92 10.51
N LEU A 232 16.09 15.66 10.96
CA LEU A 232 15.67 14.55 10.11
C LEU A 232 14.19 14.75 9.78
N SER A 233 13.89 14.88 8.49
CA SER A 233 12.54 14.96 7.96
C SER A 233 12.16 13.63 7.31
N PHE A 234 10.85 13.42 7.20
CA PHE A 234 10.31 12.35 6.37
C PHE A 234 9.98 12.91 5.00
N GLU A 235 10.47 12.27 3.95
CA GLU A 235 10.08 12.57 2.58
C GLU A 235 9.33 11.37 2.01
N PRO A 236 8.14 11.58 1.40
CA PRO A 236 7.40 10.50 0.77
C PRO A 236 8.20 9.94 -0.42
N ILE A 237 8.44 8.64 -0.44
CA ILE A 237 9.09 7.96 -1.58
C ILE A 237 8.04 7.32 -2.46
N ALA A 238 7.14 6.54 -1.87
CA ALA A 238 6.10 5.83 -2.60
C ALA A 238 4.93 5.42 -1.69
N GLU A 239 3.75 5.29 -2.28
CA GLU A 239 2.63 4.57 -1.68
C GLU A 239 2.50 3.19 -2.33
N THR A 240 2.44 2.14 -1.53
CA THR A 240 2.17 0.80 -2.05
C THR A 240 0.68 0.66 -2.38
N ARG A 241 0.36 -0.19 -3.37
CA ARG A 241 -1.04 -0.58 -3.69
C ARG A 241 -1.80 -1.21 -2.52
N SER A 242 -1.10 -1.62 -1.46
CA SER A 242 -1.71 -2.16 -0.24
C SER A 242 -2.00 -1.12 0.85
N GLY A 243 -1.76 0.17 0.58
CA GLY A 243 -1.97 1.27 1.55
C GLY A 243 -0.83 1.46 2.56
N SER A 244 0.26 0.69 2.42
CA SER A 244 1.51 0.89 3.15
C SER A 244 2.27 2.08 2.55
N ALA A 245 2.67 3.03 3.37
CA ALA A 245 3.48 4.18 2.97
C ALA A 245 4.96 3.86 3.15
N ILE A 246 5.76 4.28 2.16
CA ILE A 246 7.22 4.22 2.20
C ILE A 246 7.73 5.65 2.22
N ALA A 247 8.46 6.01 3.27
CA ALA A 247 9.05 7.33 3.43
C ALA A 247 10.55 7.21 3.68
N GLY A 248 11.33 8.08 3.04
CA GLY A 248 12.74 8.27 3.33
C GLY A 248 12.89 9.12 4.59
N ILE A 249 13.91 8.82 5.40
CA ILE A 249 14.35 9.64 6.51
C ILE A 249 15.73 10.16 6.16
N GLY A 250 15.89 11.48 6.07
CA GLY A 250 17.15 12.13 5.73
C GLY A 250 17.22 13.53 6.33
N ALA A 251 18.41 14.12 6.31
CA ALA A 251 18.57 15.54 6.55
C ALA A 251 18.39 16.29 5.22
N ALA A 252 17.83 17.49 5.29
CA ALA A 252 17.56 18.30 4.11
C ALA A 252 18.83 18.46 3.25
N GLY A 253 18.78 17.96 2.01
CA GLY A 253 19.86 18.08 1.03
C GLY A 253 21.01 17.06 1.13
N SER A 254 21.02 16.15 2.12
CA SER A 254 22.13 15.18 2.30
C SER A 254 21.77 13.72 1.98
N GLY A 255 20.64 13.49 1.30
CA GLY A 255 20.15 12.15 0.98
C GLY A 255 19.52 11.40 2.16
N TYR A 256 18.98 10.21 1.87
CA TYR A 256 18.30 9.38 2.86
C TYR A 256 19.28 8.52 3.66
N VAL A 257 19.05 8.47 4.97
CA VAL A 257 19.75 7.60 5.92
C VAL A 257 18.97 6.29 6.12
N ALA A 258 17.64 6.35 6.06
CA ALA A 258 16.79 5.18 6.31
C ALA A 258 15.49 5.22 5.50
N ILE A 259 14.91 4.04 5.27
CA ILE A 259 13.59 3.87 4.69
C ILE A 259 12.63 3.36 5.77
N TYR A 260 11.58 4.13 6.00
CA TYR A 260 10.46 3.78 6.86
C TYR A 260 9.36 3.12 6.05
N LYS A 261 8.93 1.93 6.49
CA LYS A 261 7.77 1.20 5.97
C LYS A 261 6.76 0.98 7.08
N ASP A 262 5.48 1.19 6.79
CA ASP A 262 4.39 0.83 7.70
C ASP A 262 3.39 -0.12 7.03
N GLY A 263 2.66 -0.92 7.82
CA GLY A 263 1.71 -1.84 7.20
C GLY A 263 1.18 -2.94 8.11
N VAL A 264 0.58 -3.95 7.49
CA VAL A 264 0.03 -5.12 8.19
C VAL A 264 1.15 -5.87 8.90
N LYS A 265 0.96 -6.13 10.20
CA LYS A 265 1.97 -6.74 11.06
C LYS A 265 2.58 -8.04 10.51
N ARG A 266 1.74 -8.91 9.92
CA ARG A 266 2.18 -10.19 9.34
C ARG A 266 3.16 -9.97 8.19
N LYS A 267 2.82 -9.09 7.24
CA LYS A 267 3.65 -8.79 6.07
C LYS A 267 5.01 -8.21 6.49
N LEU A 268 5.03 -7.22 7.37
CA LEU A 268 6.29 -6.63 7.83
C LEU A 268 7.13 -7.59 8.68
N LYS A 269 6.51 -8.57 9.35
CA LYS A 269 7.24 -9.64 10.02
C LYS A 269 7.93 -10.57 9.00
N GLU A 270 7.22 -10.95 7.94
CA GLU A 270 7.77 -11.77 6.85
C GLU A 270 8.94 -11.05 6.15
N GLU A 271 8.78 -9.75 5.87
CA GLU A 271 9.85 -8.92 5.29
C GLU A 271 11.07 -8.82 6.21
N ARG A 272 10.86 -8.55 7.51
CA ARG A 272 11.93 -8.53 8.51
C ARG A 272 12.69 -9.86 8.54
N GLN A 273 11.96 -10.99 8.57
CA GLN A 273 12.58 -12.31 8.60
C GLN A 273 13.40 -12.58 7.34
N GLY A 274 12.89 -12.18 6.17
CA GLY A 274 13.63 -12.29 4.90
C GLY A 274 14.96 -11.54 4.96
N VAL A 275 14.95 -10.29 5.44
CA VAL A 275 16.15 -9.47 5.62
C VAL A 275 17.14 -10.11 6.62
N GLU A 276 16.65 -10.57 7.77
CA GLU A 276 17.49 -11.23 8.80
C GLU A 276 18.13 -12.52 8.25
N ASN A 277 17.39 -13.33 7.50
CA ASN A 277 17.92 -14.54 6.88
C ASN A 277 19.03 -14.21 5.87
N TRP A 278 18.84 -13.20 5.02
CA TRP A 278 19.86 -12.79 4.07
C TRP A 278 21.11 -12.21 4.76
N HIS A 279 20.96 -11.52 5.89
CA HIS A 279 22.12 -11.07 6.68
C HIS A 279 22.94 -12.24 7.21
N GLN A 280 22.29 -13.34 7.60
CA GLN A 280 22.97 -14.54 8.06
C GLN A 280 23.61 -15.33 6.91
N ILE A 281 22.93 -15.41 5.77
CA ILE A 281 23.31 -16.26 4.64
C ILE A 281 24.35 -15.58 3.73
N PHE A 282 24.18 -14.30 3.45
CA PHE A 282 25.06 -13.52 2.56
C PHE A 282 25.13 -12.05 3.04
N PRO A 283 25.98 -11.75 4.03
CA PRO A 283 26.10 -10.42 4.62
C PRO A 283 26.38 -9.33 3.59
N GLY A 284 25.69 -8.19 3.70
CA GLY A 284 25.90 -7.01 2.85
C GLY A 284 25.11 -6.98 1.55
N LEU A 285 24.23 -7.95 1.30
CA LEU A 285 23.32 -7.97 0.14
C LEU A 285 21.93 -7.39 0.44
N ALA A 286 21.47 -7.50 1.68
CA ALA A 286 20.19 -6.99 2.15
C ALA A 286 20.37 -5.73 2.99
N PRO A 287 19.39 -4.82 3.05
CA PRO A 287 19.48 -3.60 3.87
C PRO A 287 19.43 -3.94 5.37
N ARG A 288 20.21 -3.24 6.21
CA ARG A 288 20.16 -3.47 7.66
C ARG A 288 18.81 -3.08 8.25
N ILE A 289 18.32 -3.83 9.23
CA ILE A 289 17.14 -3.46 10.02
C ILE A 289 17.58 -2.52 11.15
N LEU A 290 17.04 -1.32 11.16
CA LEU A 290 17.36 -0.28 12.14
C LEU A 290 16.36 -0.24 13.30
N ASP A 291 15.07 -0.46 13.03
CA ASP A 291 14.03 -0.55 14.06
C ASP A 291 12.82 -1.38 13.58
N TYR A 292 12.10 -1.99 14.52
CA TYR A 292 10.84 -2.68 14.25
C TYR A 292 9.87 -2.55 15.43
N ARG A 293 8.65 -2.06 15.16
CA ARG A 293 7.62 -1.82 16.19
C ARG A 293 6.28 -2.42 15.82
N LYS A 294 5.58 -2.96 16.81
CA LYS A 294 4.23 -3.53 16.66
C LYS A 294 3.21 -2.55 17.25
N ASN A 295 2.21 -2.17 16.46
CA ASN A 295 1.13 -1.28 16.85
C ASN A 295 -0.23 -1.98 16.61
N GLY A 296 -0.65 -2.81 17.57
CA GLY A 296 -1.88 -3.60 17.46
C GLY A 296 -1.85 -4.56 16.26
N ARG A 297 -2.71 -4.29 15.25
CA ARG A 297 -2.78 -5.06 13.99
C ARG A 297 -1.77 -4.60 12.92
N SER A 298 -1.11 -3.47 13.14
CA SER A 298 -0.09 -2.91 12.25
C SER A 298 1.31 -3.07 12.84
N ALA A 299 2.32 -2.85 12.01
CA ALA A 299 3.71 -2.69 12.43
C ALA A 299 4.37 -1.56 11.63
N SER A 300 5.53 -1.12 12.09
CA SER A 300 6.45 -0.29 11.32
C SER A 300 7.83 -0.92 11.33
N LEU A 301 8.50 -0.83 10.19
CA LEU A 301 9.83 -1.35 9.94
C LEU A 301 10.69 -0.21 9.40
N LEU A 302 11.86 -0.03 9.99
CA LEU A 302 12.86 0.92 9.55
C LEU A 302 14.07 0.13 9.06
N ILE A 303 14.43 0.34 7.79
CA ILE A 303 15.58 -0.30 7.16
C ILE A 303 16.56 0.76 6.67
N GLU A 304 17.82 0.36 6.50
CA GLU A 304 18.85 1.16 5.86
C GLU A 304 18.43 1.61 4.45
N HIS A 305 18.75 2.85 4.10
CA HIS A 305 18.64 3.29 2.72
C HIS A 305 19.83 2.76 1.92
N LEU A 306 19.53 2.06 0.82
CA LEU A 306 20.55 1.53 -0.08
C LEU A 306 20.80 2.54 -1.20
N ALA A 307 22.05 2.99 -1.32
CA ALA A 307 22.47 3.82 -2.45
C ALA A 307 22.41 3.03 -3.77
N GLY A 308 22.31 3.75 -4.88
CA GLY A 308 22.30 3.20 -6.23
C GLY A 308 20.98 3.35 -6.96
N LEU A 309 20.88 2.68 -8.11
CA LEU A 309 19.73 2.72 -9.00
C LEU A 309 19.10 1.33 -9.10
N THR A 310 17.78 1.26 -9.27
CA THR A 310 17.15 -0.03 -9.55
C THR A 310 17.58 -0.53 -10.92
N PHE A 311 17.61 -1.85 -11.09
CA PHE A 311 17.97 -2.45 -12.37
C PHE A 311 16.99 -2.07 -13.49
N GLU A 312 15.73 -1.80 -13.12
CA GLU A 312 14.73 -1.22 -14.01
C GLU A 312 15.15 0.17 -14.50
N GLN A 313 15.51 1.09 -13.60
CA GLN A 313 15.97 2.43 -13.97
C GLN A 313 17.19 2.38 -14.90
N ILE A 314 18.16 1.52 -14.57
CA ILE A 314 19.38 1.35 -15.39
C ILE A 314 19.02 0.86 -16.79
N LEU A 315 18.10 -0.10 -16.90
CA LEU A 315 17.64 -0.63 -18.18
C LEU A 315 16.89 0.42 -19.02
N LEU A 316 16.09 1.27 -18.37
CA LEU A 316 15.19 2.22 -19.03
C LEU A 316 15.88 3.53 -19.44
N HIS A 317 16.76 4.04 -18.57
CA HIS A 317 17.21 5.44 -18.61
C HIS A 317 18.72 5.59 -18.72
N GLU A 318 19.50 4.63 -18.23
CA GLU A 318 20.96 4.77 -18.16
C GLU A 318 21.68 4.25 -19.41
N SER A 319 22.98 4.53 -19.51
CA SER A 319 23.83 4.12 -20.64
C SER A 319 23.98 2.60 -20.77
N GLU A 320 24.28 2.12 -21.99
CA GLU A 320 24.56 0.70 -22.23
C GLU A 320 25.78 0.23 -21.42
N ALA A 321 26.80 1.07 -21.26
CA ALA A 321 27.98 0.76 -20.45
C ALA A 321 27.61 0.47 -18.99
N LEU A 322 26.77 1.32 -18.38
CA LEU A 322 26.32 1.11 -17.00
C LEU A 322 25.48 -0.17 -16.87
N LEU A 323 24.60 -0.45 -17.83
CA LEU A 323 23.84 -1.70 -17.84
C LEU A 323 24.74 -2.94 -17.93
N GLN A 324 25.79 -2.91 -18.75
CA GLN A 324 26.74 -4.02 -18.84
C GLN A 324 27.52 -4.21 -17.54
N GLN A 325 27.91 -3.12 -16.87
CA GLN A 325 28.55 -3.16 -15.55
C GLN A 325 27.61 -3.76 -14.50
N ALA A 326 26.37 -3.26 -14.42
CA ALA A 326 25.36 -3.77 -13.51
C ALA A 326 25.08 -5.27 -13.75
N LEU A 327 24.96 -5.70 -15.02
CA LEU A 327 24.78 -7.10 -15.39
C LEU A 327 26.00 -7.96 -15.06
N ALA A 328 27.22 -7.43 -15.19
CA ALA A 328 28.43 -8.13 -14.77
C ALA A 328 28.48 -8.31 -13.24
N ALA A 329 28.13 -7.27 -12.48
CA ALA A 329 28.01 -7.34 -11.03
C ALA A 329 26.94 -8.36 -10.61
N LEU A 330 25.74 -8.28 -11.16
CA LEU A 330 24.64 -9.21 -10.88
C LEU A 330 25.02 -10.67 -11.13
N ARG A 331 25.67 -10.96 -12.28
CA ARG A 331 26.15 -12.31 -12.60
C ARG A 331 27.24 -12.80 -11.66
N ARG A 332 28.08 -11.92 -11.11
CA ARG A 332 29.10 -12.28 -10.10
C ARG A 332 28.40 -12.62 -8.78
N THR A 333 27.50 -11.74 -8.32
CA THR A 333 26.72 -11.91 -7.09
C THR A 333 25.91 -13.21 -7.12
N LEU A 334 25.13 -13.46 -8.17
CA LEU A 334 24.34 -14.70 -8.30
C LEU A 334 25.20 -15.96 -8.32
N ARG A 335 26.38 -15.93 -8.98
CA ARG A 335 27.31 -17.06 -8.95
C ARG A 335 27.80 -17.36 -7.53
N SER A 336 28.10 -16.33 -6.74
CA SER A 336 28.50 -16.47 -5.34
C SER A 336 27.38 -17.06 -4.52
N ILE A 337 26.20 -16.45 -4.56
CA ILE A 337 25.00 -16.89 -3.81
C ILE A 337 24.68 -18.35 -4.14
N TRP A 338 24.55 -18.69 -5.43
CA TRP A 338 24.19 -20.04 -5.83
C TRP A 338 25.28 -21.06 -5.45
N ARG A 339 26.54 -20.66 -5.31
CA ARG A 339 27.64 -21.55 -4.91
C ARG A 339 27.63 -21.77 -3.41
N GLU A 340 27.55 -20.70 -2.64
CA GLU A 340 27.66 -20.71 -1.17
C GLU A 340 26.41 -21.26 -0.49
N THR A 341 25.24 -21.05 -1.07
CA THR A 341 23.96 -21.53 -0.52
C THR A 341 23.52 -22.88 -1.12
N ARG A 342 24.39 -23.56 -1.87
CA ARG A 342 24.03 -24.80 -2.54
C ARG A 342 23.80 -25.92 -1.52
N VAL A 343 22.60 -26.50 -1.53
CA VAL A 343 22.28 -27.72 -0.79
C VAL A 343 22.00 -28.83 -1.80
N ARG A 344 22.70 -29.97 -1.67
CA ARG A 344 22.53 -31.16 -2.53
C ARG A 344 21.25 -31.93 -2.15
N ARG A 345 20.11 -31.26 -2.24
CA ARG A 345 18.79 -31.83 -2.01
C ARG A 345 17.91 -31.52 -3.22
N PRO A 346 17.33 -32.54 -3.86
CA PRO A 346 16.36 -32.32 -4.91
C PRO A 346 15.17 -31.50 -4.40
N VAL A 347 14.69 -30.55 -5.20
CA VAL A 347 13.56 -29.70 -4.84
C VAL A 347 12.61 -29.52 -6.02
N ALA A 348 11.32 -29.71 -5.78
CA ALA A 348 10.27 -29.37 -6.74
C ALA A 348 9.83 -27.92 -6.52
N ALA A 349 9.84 -27.12 -7.58
CA ALA A 349 9.41 -25.71 -7.49
C ALA A 349 7.89 -25.58 -7.37
N GLY A 350 7.13 -26.50 -8.00
CA GLY A 350 5.66 -26.44 -8.03
C GLY A 350 5.17 -25.25 -8.87
N TYR A 351 5.77 -25.01 -10.02
CA TYR A 351 5.40 -23.95 -10.95
C TYR A 351 3.93 -24.02 -11.35
N MET A 352 3.40 -25.20 -11.63
CA MET A 352 1.99 -25.36 -12.02
C MET A 352 1.04 -25.17 -10.85
N GLU A 353 1.38 -25.65 -9.65
CA GLU A 353 0.61 -25.36 -8.43
C GLU A 353 0.58 -23.85 -8.13
N GLN A 354 1.74 -23.20 -8.22
CA GLN A 354 1.87 -21.75 -8.07
C GLN A 354 1.00 -21.00 -9.09
N LEU A 355 0.99 -21.44 -10.35
CA LEU A 355 0.16 -20.86 -11.41
C LEU A 355 -1.33 -21.02 -11.09
N THR A 356 -1.79 -22.22 -10.75
CA THR A 356 -3.19 -22.52 -10.37
C THR A 356 -3.67 -21.62 -9.24
N SER A 357 -2.85 -21.45 -8.19
CA SER A 357 -3.19 -20.59 -7.04
C SER A 357 -3.42 -19.11 -7.39
N ARG A 358 -2.99 -18.67 -8.58
CA ARG A 358 -3.07 -17.27 -9.05
C ARG A 358 -4.05 -17.05 -10.20
N LEU A 359 -4.57 -18.11 -10.83
CA LEU A 359 -5.45 -17.99 -12.00
C LEU A 359 -6.71 -17.17 -11.73
N ALA A 360 -7.33 -17.32 -10.56
CA ALA A 360 -8.53 -16.55 -10.21
C ALA A 360 -8.28 -15.03 -10.28
N GLN A 361 -7.09 -14.56 -9.90
CA GLN A 361 -6.72 -13.14 -10.00
C GLN A 361 -6.43 -12.70 -11.43
N VAL A 362 -5.97 -13.62 -12.29
CA VAL A 362 -5.79 -13.37 -13.71
C VAL A 362 -7.15 -13.19 -14.39
N TYR A 363 -8.08 -14.14 -14.18
CA TYR A 363 -9.41 -14.09 -14.78
C TYR A 363 -10.28 -12.93 -14.27
N ALA A 364 -10.05 -12.48 -13.04
CA ALA A 364 -10.72 -11.28 -12.53
C ALA A 364 -10.37 -10.01 -13.32
N ILE A 365 -9.19 -9.94 -13.93
CA ILE A 365 -8.75 -8.81 -14.77
C ILE A 365 -8.98 -9.09 -16.26
N HIS A 366 -8.74 -10.33 -16.69
CA HIS A 366 -8.83 -10.79 -18.08
C HIS A 366 -9.77 -12.00 -18.18
N PRO A 367 -11.09 -11.81 -18.04
CA PRO A 367 -12.06 -12.90 -18.11
C PRO A 367 -12.01 -13.65 -19.45
N GLU A 368 -11.60 -13.00 -20.53
CA GLU A 368 -11.42 -13.60 -21.86
C GLU A 368 -10.36 -14.71 -21.91
N PHE A 369 -9.49 -14.81 -20.90
CA PHE A 369 -8.51 -15.91 -20.81
C PHE A 369 -9.11 -17.19 -20.25
N GLN A 370 -10.30 -17.14 -19.64
CA GLN A 370 -10.99 -18.30 -19.09
C GLN A 370 -11.73 -19.07 -20.18
N LEU A 371 -10.99 -19.57 -21.17
CA LEU A 371 -11.54 -20.37 -22.25
C LEU A 371 -11.56 -21.86 -21.87
N GLY A 372 -12.71 -22.49 -22.10
CA GLY A 372 -12.89 -23.93 -21.96
C GLY A 372 -12.13 -24.72 -23.03
N GLY A 373 -12.13 -26.04 -22.87
CA GLY A 373 -11.68 -26.93 -23.93
C GLY A 373 -12.55 -26.74 -25.16
N SER A 374 -11.93 -26.77 -26.33
CA SER A 374 -12.61 -26.57 -27.61
C SER A 374 -12.32 -27.73 -28.56
N ARG A 375 -13.12 -27.87 -29.62
CA ARG A 375 -12.90 -28.88 -30.64
C ARG A 375 -13.01 -28.24 -32.03
N ILE A 376 -12.02 -28.51 -32.88
CA ILE A 376 -12.03 -28.13 -34.30
C ILE A 376 -12.01 -29.43 -35.10
N GLY A 377 -13.18 -29.86 -35.59
CA GLY A 377 -13.34 -31.17 -36.23
C GLY A 377 -12.97 -32.32 -35.26
N ARG A 378 -11.90 -33.06 -35.56
CA ARG A 378 -11.34 -34.12 -34.69
C ARG A 378 -10.28 -33.60 -33.70
N LEU A 379 -9.74 -32.40 -33.91
CA LEU A 379 -8.72 -31.82 -33.05
C LEU A 379 -9.34 -31.34 -31.74
N ARG A 380 -8.94 -31.94 -30.61
CA ARG A 380 -9.31 -31.47 -29.28
C ARG A 380 -8.27 -30.48 -28.78
N LEU A 381 -8.70 -29.24 -28.53
CA LEU A 381 -7.90 -28.21 -27.89
C LEU A 381 -8.16 -28.25 -26.38
N PRO A 382 -7.19 -28.65 -25.55
CA PRO A 382 -7.38 -28.68 -24.11
C PRO A 382 -7.59 -27.27 -23.54
N SER A 383 -8.37 -27.19 -22.46
CA SER A 383 -8.46 -25.97 -21.66
C SER A 383 -7.09 -25.64 -21.04
N LEU A 384 -6.88 -24.39 -20.66
CA LEU A 384 -5.66 -24.04 -19.92
C LEU A 384 -5.53 -24.87 -18.64
N GLN A 385 -6.63 -25.10 -17.91
CA GLN A 385 -6.62 -25.92 -16.70
C GLN A 385 -6.15 -27.35 -17.01
N GLY A 386 -6.68 -27.99 -18.06
CA GLY A 386 -6.26 -29.34 -18.44
C GLY A 386 -4.79 -29.41 -18.88
N LEU A 387 -4.25 -28.35 -19.49
CA LEU A 387 -2.82 -28.24 -19.78
C LEU A 387 -1.98 -28.12 -18.49
N ILE A 388 -2.43 -27.30 -17.54
CA ILE A 388 -1.76 -27.12 -16.24
C ILE A 388 -1.75 -28.42 -15.46
N ASP A 389 -2.86 -29.15 -15.41
CA ASP A 389 -2.97 -30.43 -14.68
C ASP A 389 -2.00 -31.47 -15.28
N ARG A 390 -1.94 -31.58 -16.61
CA ARG A 390 -0.98 -32.47 -17.30
C ARG A 390 0.47 -32.06 -17.03
N ALA A 391 0.76 -30.76 -17.13
CA ALA A 391 2.10 -30.24 -16.85
C ALA A 391 2.51 -30.41 -15.39
N GLN A 392 1.57 -30.34 -14.46
CA GLN A 392 1.82 -30.57 -13.03
C GLN A 392 2.22 -32.02 -12.76
N THR A 393 1.59 -32.99 -13.42
CA THR A 393 1.99 -34.40 -13.34
C THR A 393 3.41 -34.61 -13.88
N LEU A 394 3.74 -34.00 -15.02
CA LEU A 394 5.10 -34.05 -15.58
C LEU A 394 6.13 -33.38 -14.66
N GLU A 395 5.77 -32.25 -14.06
CA GLU A 395 6.64 -31.49 -13.14
C GLU A 395 7.10 -32.33 -11.93
N GLN A 396 6.30 -33.30 -11.47
CA GLN A 396 6.67 -34.19 -10.37
C GLN A 396 7.95 -35.01 -10.67
N GLY A 397 8.16 -35.36 -11.95
CA GLY A 397 9.36 -36.06 -12.43
C GLY A 397 10.53 -35.13 -12.76
N LEU A 398 10.39 -33.82 -12.56
CA LEU A 398 11.38 -32.80 -12.92
C LEU A 398 11.86 -32.00 -11.69
N PRO A 399 12.37 -32.63 -10.62
CA PRO A 399 12.96 -31.88 -9.52
C PRO A 399 14.25 -31.20 -9.97
N ALA A 400 14.55 -30.02 -9.41
CA ALA A 400 15.88 -29.43 -9.55
C ALA A 400 16.90 -30.32 -8.79
N PRO A 401 18.10 -30.57 -9.33
CA PRO A 401 19.07 -31.49 -8.72
C PRO A 401 19.68 -30.96 -7.41
N PHE A 402 19.54 -29.66 -7.14
CA PHE A 402 19.98 -29.01 -5.92
C PHE A 402 19.07 -27.81 -5.63
N SER A 403 19.08 -27.34 -4.39
CA SER A 403 18.46 -26.08 -4.00
C SER A 403 19.51 -25.03 -3.68
N VAL A 404 19.14 -23.77 -3.80
CA VAL A 404 19.91 -22.59 -3.37
C VAL A 404 18.99 -21.63 -2.64
N TYR A 405 19.54 -20.71 -1.87
CA TYR A 405 18.73 -19.65 -1.28
C TYR A 405 18.38 -18.61 -2.36
N ILE A 406 17.11 -18.58 -2.76
CA ILE A 406 16.60 -17.71 -3.84
C ILE A 406 15.96 -16.45 -3.27
N HIS A 407 15.86 -15.41 -4.11
CA HIS A 407 15.06 -14.22 -3.80
C HIS A 407 13.56 -14.55 -3.74
N GLY A 408 13.06 -15.31 -4.71
CA GLY A 408 11.67 -15.76 -4.80
C GLY A 408 10.73 -14.79 -5.54
N ASP A 409 11.06 -13.49 -5.55
CA ASP A 409 10.37 -12.42 -6.30
C ASP A 409 11.37 -11.56 -7.11
N PHE A 410 12.20 -12.21 -7.93
CA PHE A 410 13.40 -11.60 -8.53
C PHE A 410 13.13 -10.65 -9.72
N ASN A 411 12.29 -9.65 -9.49
CA ASN A 411 11.97 -8.61 -10.47
C ASN A 411 13.08 -7.54 -10.54
N LEU A 412 13.10 -6.76 -11.62
CA LEU A 412 14.11 -5.72 -11.87
C LEU A 412 14.11 -4.59 -10.83
N ASP A 413 12.94 -4.22 -10.33
CA ASP A 413 12.74 -3.20 -9.30
C ASP A 413 13.21 -3.65 -7.91
N ASN A 414 13.37 -4.97 -7.70
CA ASN A 414 13.87 -5.54 -6.45
C ASN A 414 15.41 -5.66 -6.39
N ILE A 415 16.11 -5.24 -7.44
CA ILE A 415 17.56 -5.31 -7.55
C ILE A 415 18.12 -3.89 -7.67
N ILE A 416 18.98 -3.51 -6.74
CA ILE A 416 19.66 -2.20 -6.74
C ILE A 416 21.13 -2.43 -7.09
N PHE A 417 21.65 -1.65 -8.04
CA PHE A 417 23.07 -1.58 -8.34
C PHE A 417 23.60 -0.20 -7.93
N ASP A 418 24.66 -0.21 -7.12
CA ASP A 418 25.39 1.00 -6.73
C ASP A 418 26.61 1.17 -7.65
N PRO A 419 26.63 2.18 -8.55
CA PRO A 419 27.76 2.42 -9.43
C PRO A 419 29.02 2.85 -8.67
N GLY A 420 28.89 3.50 -7.51
CA GLY A 420 30.02 4.00 -6.72
C GLY A 420 30.79 2.87 -6.05
N THR A 421 30.10 1.85 -5.54
CA THR A 421 30.75 0.69 -4.90
C THR A 421 30.82 -0.55 -5.79
N GLY A 422 30.12 -0.56 -6.92
CA GLY A 422 29.99 -1.71 -7.82
C GLY A 422 29.21 -2.88 -7.22
N ARG A 423 28.41 -2.64 -6.17
CA ARG A 423 27.69 -3.67 -5.41
C ARG A 423 26.25 -3.83 -5.87
N ILE A 424 25.72 -5.04 -5.64
CA ILE A 424 24.32 -5.38 -5.85
C ILE A 424 23.67 -5.54 -4.49
N ASN A 425 22.48 -4.98 -4.32
CA ASN A 425 21.63 -5.19 -3.16
C ASN A 425 20.25 -5.68 -3.58
N PHE A 426 19.59 -6.47 -2.73
CA PHE A 426 18.23 -6.94 -2.94
C PHE A 426 17.27 -6.31 -1.92
N ILE A 427 16.06 -6.02 -2.38
CA ILE A 427 14.95 -5.53 -1.56
C ILE A 427 13.70 -6.39 -1.78
N ASP A 428 12.72 -6.30 -0.89
CA ASP A 428 11.49 -7.11 -0.92
C ASP A 428 11.73 -8.63 -0.75
N LEU A 429 12.45 -8.98 0.31
CA LEU A 429 12.98 -10.33 0.57
C LEU A 429 11.98 -11.31 1.21
N HIS A 430 10.68 -10.99 1.22
CA HIS A 430 9.68 -11.77 1.96
C HIS A 430 9.38 -13.15 1.35
N ARG A 431 9.78 -13.39 0.09
CA ARG A 431 9.61 -14.70 -0.61
C ARG A 431 10.85 -15.58 -0.58
N SER A 432 11.93 -15.15 0.09
CA SER A 432 13.21 -15.84 0.04
C SER A 432 13.19 -17.16 0.80
N ARG A 433 13.71 -18.21 0.16
CA ARG A 433 13.74 -19.59 0.69
C ARG A 433 14.74 -20.44 -0.07
N TYR A 434 15.09 -21.61 0.46
CA TYR A 434 15.81 -22.63 -0.32
C TYR A 434 14.88 -23.22 -1.38
N MET A 435 15.25 -23.11 -2.65
CA MET A 435 14.43 -23.53 -3.78
C MET A 435 15.28 -23.70 -5.04
N ASP A 436 14.63 -24.10 -6.12
CA ASP A 436 15.16 -24.08 -7.47
C ASP A 436 15.54 -22.65 -7.93
N TYR A 437 16.81 -22.44 -8.31
CA TYR A 437 17.32 -21.16 -8.82
C TYR A 437 16.65 -20.71 -10.12
N VAL A 438 16.06 -21.64 -10.88
CA VAL A 438 15.32 -21.34 -12.11
C VAL A 438 14.08 -20.49 -11.83
N GLN A 439 13.55 -20.52 -10.60
CA GLN A 439 12.48 -19.61 -10.20
C GLN A 439 12.91 -18.15 -10.32
N ASP A 440 14.06 -17.75 -9.78
CA ASP A 440 14.56 -16.37 -9.92
C ASP A 440 14.86 -16.05 -11.38
N VAL A 441 15.38 -17.01 -12.16
CA VAL A 441 15.68 -16.81 -13.58
C VAL A 441 14.42 -16.49 -14.38
N SER A 442 13.36 -17.29 -14.20
CA SER A 442 12.08 -17.09 -14.89
C SER A 442 11.40 -15.78 -14.51
N VAL A 443 11.42 -15.40 -13.22
CA VAL A 443 10.83 -14.14 -12.74
C VAL A 443 11.59 -12.95 -13.32
N PHE A 444 12.93 -12.95 -13.29
CA PHE A 444 13.74 -11.89 -13.87
C PHE A 444 13.46 -11.69 -15.36
N MET A 445 13.47 -12.78 -16.14
CA MET A 445 13.25 -12.70 -17.58
C MET A 445 11.87 -12.13 -17.94
N VAL A 446 10.82 -12.53 -17.22
CA VAL A 446 9.47 -11.97 -17.46
C VAL A 446 9.34 -10.55 -16.93
N SER A 447 10.01 -10.20 -15.83
CA SER A 447 10.09 -8.83 -15.33
C SER A 447 10.72 -7.88 -16.35
N VAL A 448 11.70 -8.35 -17.12
CA VAL A 448 12.31 -7.59 -18.23
C VAL A 448 11.30 -7.40 -19.37
N TYR A 449 10.56 -8.44 -19.74
CA TYR A 449 9.61 -8.39 -20.86
C TYR A 449 8.37 -7.54 -20.61
N ARG A 450 7.85 -7.55 -19.37
CA ARG A 450 6.57 -6.90 -19.02
C ARG A 450 6.62 -5.36 -19.02
N LEU A 451 7.82 -4.76 -19.16
CA LEU A 451 7.98 -3.32 -19.23
C LEU A 451 7.18 -2.76 -20.42
N GLN A 452 6.21 -1.88 -20.14
CA GLN A 452 5.26 -1.34 -21.13
C GLN A 452 5.90 -0.23 -22.00
N ILE A 453 6.97 -0.57 -22.71
CA ILE A 453 7.70 0.35 -23.57
C ILE A 453 7.34 0.08 -25.03
N LEU A 454 7.01 1.12 -25.79
CA LEU A 454 6.70 1.01 -27.22
C LEU A 454 7.93 1.29 -28.11
N ASP A 455 8.98 1.89 -27.56
CA ASP A 455 10.21 2.22 -28.29
C ASP A 455 11.02 0.97 -28.70
N LEU A 456 11.32 0.87 -30.00
CA LEU A 456 12.07 -0.23 -30.60
C LEU A 456 13.50 -0.35 -30.06
N ALA A 457 14.19 0.76 -29.78
CA ALA A 457 15.56 0.71 -29.27
C ALA A 457 15.61 0.10 -27.87
N ARG A 458 14.73 0.55 -26.96
CA ARG A 458 14.56 -0.05 -25.63
C ARG A 458 14.06 -1.50 -25.69
N ARG A 459 13.17 -1.86 -26.62
CA ARG A 459 12.75 -3.26 -26.83
C ARG A 459 13.91 -4.17 -27.26
N ARG A 460 14.80 -3.71 -28.15
CA ARG A 460 16.03 -4.43 -28.50
C ARG A 460 16.95 -4.59 -27.29
N ARG A 461 17.03 -3.58 -26.41
CA ARG A 461 17.80 -3.64 -25.16
C ARG A 461 17.25 -4.69 -24.20
N ILE A 462 15.93 -4.73 -23.99
CA ILE A 462 15.20 -5.75 -23.23
C ILE A 462 15.53 -7.17 -23.75
N LEU A 463 15.42 -7.40 -25.06
CA LEU A 463 15.73 -8.70 -25.67
C LEU A 463 17.20 -9.10 -25.44
N ARG A 464 18.14 -8.16 -25.62
CA ARG A 464 19.58 -8.42 -25.38
C ARG A 464 19.83 -8.82 -23.92
N LEU A 465 19.20 -8.15 -22.96
CA LEU A 465 19.32 -8.47 -21.53
C LEU A 465 18.77 -9.86 -21.23
N SER A 466 17.54 -10.19 -21.65
CA SER A 466 16.94 -11.51 -21.43
C SER A 466 17.78 -12.63 -22.03
N ARG A 467 18.32 -12.44 -23.24
CA ARG A 467 19.21 -13.43 -23.88
C ARG A 467 20.56 -13.56 -23.17
N ALA A 468 21.15 -12.45 -22.71
CA ALA A 468 22.38 -12.49 -21.95
C ALA A 468 22.21 -13.22 -20.62
N PHE A 469 21.08 -12.98 -19.94
CA PHE A 469 20.75 -13.61 -18.67
C PHE A 469 20.44 -15.12 -18.81
N HIS A 470 19.66 -15.51 -19.84
CA HIS A 470 19.44 -16.93 -20.16
C HIS A 470 20.74 -17.67 -20.45
N ARG A 471 21.62 -17.10 -21.31
CA ARG A 471 22.92 -17.71 -21.61
C ARG A 471 23.78 -17.91 -20.35
N PHE A 472 23.75 -16.95 -19.44
CA PHE A 472 24.42 -17.03 -18.16
C PHE A 472 23.86 -18.17 -17.29
N ALA A 473 22.54 -18.24 -17.13
CA ALA A 473 21.88 -19.27 -16.34
C ALA A 473 22.13 -20.67 -16.93
N ARG A 474 21.98 -20.83 -18.25
CA ARG A 474 22.26 -22.09 -18.96
C ARG A 474 23.70 -22.55 -18.82
N LYS A 475 24.67 -21.63 -18.90
CA LYS A 475 26.10 -21.95 -18.67
C LYS A 475 26.34 -22.43 -17.23
N THR A 476 25.61 -21.86 -16.27
CA THR A 476 25.67 -22.26 -14.87
C THR A 476 25.06 -23.64 -14.66
N ALA A 477 23.90 -23.92 -15.29
CA ALA A 477 23.25 -25.23 -15.27
C ALA A 477 24.20 -26.34 -15.75
N ARG A 478 24.80 -26.16 -16.94
CA ARG A 478 25.76 -27.11 -17.52
C ARG A 478 26.95 -27.38 -16.60
N ARG A 479 27.53 -26.33 -16.01
CA ARG A 479 28.65 -26.47 -15.05
C ARG A 479 28.29 -27.22 -13.77
N ARG A 480 26.99 -27.34 -13.47
CA ARG A 480 26.48 -27.98 -12.25
C ARG A 480 25.83 -29.35 -12.52
N GLY A 481 25.87 -29.83 -13.76
CA GLY A 481 25.23 -31.09 -14.16
C GLY A 481 23.69 -31.02 -14.07
N ASP A 482 23.12 -29.86 -14.38
CA ASP A 482 21.68 -29.65 -14.33
C ASP A 482 21.07 -29.74 -15.73
N ASP A 483 20.74 -30.96 -16.13
CA ASP A 483 20.28 -31.28 -17.49
C ASP A 483 18.79 -30.96 -17.71
N THR A 484 18.01 -30.82 -16.64
CA THR A 484 16.58 -30.48 -16.69
C THR A 484 16.31 -28.97 -16.64
N PHE A 485 17.35 -28.14 -16.67
CA PHE A 485 17.23 -26.68 -16.59
C PHE A 485 16.25 -26.08 -17.61
N GLU A 486 16.33 -26.45 -18.89
CA GLU A 486 15.54 -25.81 -19.95
C GLU A 486 14.04 -26.10 -19.80
N ILE A 487 13.66 -27.36 -19.49
CA ILE A 487 12.26 -27.74 -19.32
C ILE A 487 11.66 -27.13 -18.04
N ARG A 488 12.43 -27.06 -16.95
CA ARG A 488 12.00 -26.37 -15.72
C ARG A 488 11.89 -24.85 -15.95
N LEU A 489 12.77 -24.27 -16.75
CA LEU A 489 12.67 -22.86 -17.13
C LEU A 489 11.42 -22.60 -17.98
N ALA A 490 10.99 -23.54 -18.82
CA ALA A 490 9.75 -23.43 -19.57
C ALA A 490 8.53 -23.32 -18.64
N LEU A 491 8.44 -24.22 -17.65
CA LEU A 491 7.38 -24.19 -16.63
C LEU A 491 7.43 -22.90 -15.80
N GLY A 492 8.61 -22.47 -15.37
CA GLY A 492 8.81 -21.22 -14.64
C GLY A 492 8.40 -19.99 -15.44
N LEU A 493 8.79 -19.92 -16.72
CA LEU A 493 8.40 -18.84 -17.64
C LEU A 493 6.90 -18.85 -17.88
N ALA A 494 6.28 -20.01 -18.11
CA ALA A 494 4.84 -20.13 -18.30
C ALA A 494 4.07 -19.57 -17.09
N ARG A 495 4.45 -20.00 -15.88
CA ARG A 495 3.91 -19.47 -14.63
C ARG A 495 4.08 -17.96 -14.55
N SER A 496 5.29 -17.45 -14.81
CA SER A 496 5.57 -16.01 -14.68
C SER A 496 4.86 -15.17 -15.73
N PHE A 497 4.77 -15.62 -16.99
CA PHE A 497 4.06 -14.92 -18.07
C PHE A 497 2.56 -14.80 -17.75
N ILE A 498 1.89 -15.91 -17.45
CA ILE A 498 0.44 -15.92 -17.21
C ILE A 498 0.11 -15.12 -15.95
N THR A 499 0.82 -15.35 -14.85
CA THR A 499 0.51 -14.66 -13.58
C THR A 499 0.85 -13.17 -13.59
N SER A 500 1.74 -12.71 -14.45
CA SER A 500 2.05 -11.28 -14.61
C SER A 500 0.96 -10.50 -15.33
N THR A 501 0.10 -11.16 -16.11
CA THR A 501 -0.99 -10.49 -16.85
C THR A 501 -1.98 -9.76 -15.93
N ARG A 502 -2.15 -10.21 -14.68
CA ARG A 502 -3.00 -9.54 -13.67
C ARG A 502 -2.56 -8.11 -13.32
N PHE A 503 -1.37 -7.69 -13.76
CA PHE A 503 -0.83 -6.35 -13.58
C PHE A 503 -0.84 -5.50 -14.85
N ILE A 504 -1.31 -6.05 -15.97
CA ILE A 504 -1.24 -5.44 -17.29
C ILE A 504 -2.66 -5.22 -17.79
N LEU A 505 -3.05 -3.96 -18.00
CA LEU A 505 -4.35 -3.60 -18.57
C LEU A 505 -4.33 -3.51 -20.11
N ASP A 506 -3.14 -3.36 -20.70
CA ASP A 506 -2.98 -3.40 -22.15
C ASP A 506 -3.32 -4.80 -22.67
N LYS A 507 -4.46 -4.91 -23.38
CA LYS A 507 -5.01 -6.20 -23.84
C LYS A 507 -4.06 -6.92 -24.80
N SER A 508 -3.37 -6.17 -25.65
CA SER A 508 -2.45 -6.74 -26.65
C SER A 508 -1.26 -7.41 -25.98
N LEU A 509 -0.59 -6.72 -25.06
CA LEU A 509 0.53 -7.25 -24.27
C LEU A 509 0.08 -8.38 -23.35
N ALA A 510 -1.05 -8.22 -22.65
CA ALA A 510 -1.58 -9.26 -21.77
C ALA A 510 -1.86 -10.55 -22.55
N ARG A 511 -2.52 -10.45 -23.72
CA ARG A 511 -2.80 -11.59 -24.60
C ARG A 511 -1.51 -12.21 -25.12
N ALA A 512 -0.55 -11.39 -25.56
CA ALA A 512 0.75 -11.85 -26.05
C ALA A 512 1.54 -12.64 -24.99
N MET A 513 1.50 -12.20 -23.72
CA MET A 513 2.11 -12.91 -22.58
C MET A 513 1.35 -14.19 -22.24
N PHE A 514 0.03 -14.13 -22.18
CA PHE A 514 -0.82 -15.29 -21.90
C PHE A 514 -0.60 -16.40 -22.91
N LEU A 515 -0.60 -16.08 -24.21
CA LEU A 515 -0.39 -17.04 -25.29
C LEU A 515 1.02 -17.66 -25.24
N ARG A 516 2.06 -16.87 -24.95
CA ARG A 516 3.42 -17.40 -24.74
C ARG A 516 3.48 -18.37 -23.58
N GLY A 517 2.83 -18.03 -22.46
CA GLY A 517 2.78 -18.91 -21.30
C GLY A 517 2.03 -20.21 -21.60
N ARG A 518 0.88 -20.13 -22.29
CA ARG A 518 0.14 -21.31 -22.74
C ARG A 518 0.96 -22.18 -23.70
N TYR A 519 1.58 -21.57 -24.71
CA TYR A 519 2.45 -22.26 -25.67
C TYR A 519 3.57 -23.03 -24.97
N LEU A 520 4.21 -22.42 -23.97
CA LEU A 520 5.25 -23.10 -23.18
C LEU A 520 4.72 -24.33 -22.44
N ILE A 521 3.51 -24.27 -21.89
CA ILE A 521 2.88 -25.43 -21.24
C ILE A 521 2.58 -26.52 -22.26
N GLU A 522 2.05 -26.16 -23.43
CA GLU A 522 1.79 -27.11 -24.53
C GLU A 522 3.09 -27.82 -24.96
N GLN A 523 4.19 -27.08 -25.16
CA GLN A 523 5.49 -27.66 -25.50
C GLN A 523 6.02 -28.63 -24.43
N VAL A 524 5.87 -28.28 -23.15
CA VAL A 524 6.28 -29.18 -22.05
C VAL A 524 5.42 -30.44 -22.02
N VAL A 525 4.10 -30.29 -22.20
CA VAL A 525 3.14 -31.40 -22.19
C VAL A 525 3.34 -32.37 -23.35
N ASP A 526 3.80 -31.88 -24.49
CA ASP A 526 4.12 -32.70 -25.67
C ASP A 526 5.53 -33.31 -25.62
N THR A 527 6.32 -32.97 -24.60
CA THR A 527 7.66 -33.54 -24.41
C THR A 527 7.59 -34.88 -23.70
N ASP A 528 8.17 -35.92 -24.33
CA ASP A 528 8.42 -37.21 -23.68
C ASP A 528 9.31 -37.00 -22.43
N PRO A 529 8.87 -37.40 -21.22
CA PRO A 529 9.64 -37.29 -19.98
C PRO A 529 11.07 -37.84 -20.09
N ALA A 530 11.25 -38.94 -20.85
CA ALA A 530 12.56 -39.54 -21.06
C ALA A 530 13.53 -38.63 -21.85
N LYS A 531 12.98 -37.66 -22.61
CA LYS A 531 13.73 -36.71 -23.45
C LYS A 531 13.84 -35.32 -22.82
N ALA A 532 13.50 -35.16 -21.54
CA ALA A 532 13.53 -33.87 -20.83
C ALA A 532 14.89 -33.14 -20.93
N ALA A 533 16.01 -33.86 -20.89
CA ALA A 533 17.36 -33.29 -21.05
C ALA A 533 17.61 -32.70 -22.46
N GLY A 534 16.91 -33.22 -23.46
CA GLY A 534 16.96 -32.76 -24.85
C GLY A 534 16.14 -31.49 -25.10
N PHE A 535 15.21 -31.13 -24.21
CA PHE A 535 14.31 -29.99 -24.39
C PHE A 535 15.09 -28.67 -24.59
N ARG A 536 14.65 -27.83 -25.52
CA ARG A 536 15.27 -26.53 -25.82
C ARG A 536 14.23 -25.43 -25.88
N LEU A 537 14.46 -24.37 -25.12
CA LEU A 537 13.60 -23.20 -25.12
C LEU A 537 13.86 -22.30 -26.34
N PRO A 538 12.81 -21.88 -27.07
CA PRO A 538 12.91 -20.89 -28.14
C PRO A 538 12.98 -19.46 -27.57
N VAL A 539 14.06 -19.15 -26.85
CA VAL A 539 14.19 -17.88 -26.11
C VAL A 539 14.21 -16.66 -27.04
N LYS A 540 14.69 -16.80 -28.28
CA LYS A 540 14.67 -15.67 -29.20
C LYS A 540 13.24 -15.30 -29.52
N GLU A 541 12.44 -16.29 -29.91
CA GLU A 541 11.05 -16.23 -30.37
C GLU A 541 10.11 -15.77 -29.24
N LEU A 542 10.35 -16.24 -28.01
CA LEU A 542 9.55 -15.86 -26.85
C LEU A 542 9.71 -14.39 -26.46
N PHE A 543 10.86 -13.78 -26.73
CA PHE A 543 11.17 -12.41 -26.31
C PHE A 543 11.29 -11.42 -27.49
N ILE A 544 10.86 -11.81 -28.70
CA ILE A 544 10.78 -10.90 -29.86
C ILE A 544 9.86 -9.71 -29.55
N ALA A 545 10.31 -8.54 -30.00
CA ALA A 545 9.61 -7.26 -29.89
C ALA A 545 8.42 -7.18 -30.83
#